data_AF-A0A6B0UTG2-F1
#
_entry.id   AF-A0A6B0UTG2-F1
#
_cell.length_a   1.000
_cell.length_b   1.000
_cell.length_c   1.000
_cell.angle_alpha   90.00
_cell.angle_beta   90.00
_cell.angle_gamma   90.00
#
_symmetry.space_group_name_H-M   'P 1'
#
loop_
_entity.id
_entity.type
_entity.pdbx_description
1 polymer ?
#
loop_
_entity_poly.entity_id
_entity_poly.type
_entity_poly.pdbx_seq_one_letter_code
_entity_poly.pdbx_strand_id
1 'polypeptide(L)'
;MRAGCALTALLALGLVAFVASAGPRRPHNRAFARAAQHEQLVWTEGACRRPQPRVLCLKALRPNDTRKYVPHCTILHRCGPDTGCCSTEEEHCQAKTVQAVPLQFLLVQLNADGQSRYEPATLAFDNHTECECRLKNEPIR
;
A
#
# COMPACT_ATOMS: atom_id res chain seq x y z
N MET A 1 22.26 -3.39 -79.39
CA MET A 1 22.45 -4.07 -78.09
C MET A 1 23.02 -3.07 -77.10
N ARG A 2 22.39 -2.95 -75.92
CA ARG A 2 22.78 -2.22 -74.68
C ARG A 2 22.80 -0.68 -74.80
N ALA A 3 21.73 0.05 -74.44
CA ALA A 3 21.07 0.23 -73.14
C ALA A 3 21.95 0.96 -72.11
N GLY A 4 21.47 2.10 -71.59
CA GLY A 4 22.12 2.82 -70.49
C GLY A 4 21.66 4.26 -70.27
N CYS A 5 20.35 4.46 -70.13
CA CYS A 5 19.77 5.67 -69.57
C CYS A 5 20.09 5.70 -68.07
N ALA A 6 20.64 6.79 -67.54
CA ALA A 6 20.77 7.01 -66.10
C ALA A 6 20.17 8.37 -65.74
N LEU A 7 18.86 8.32 -65.47
CA LEU A 7 18.12 9.37 -64.77
C LEU A 7 18.62 9.47 -63.31
N THR A 8 18.89 10.70 -62.90
CA THR A 8 18.57 11.32 -61.59
C THR A 8 18.38 10.39 -60.38
N ALA A 9 19.25 10.56 -59.39
CA ALA A 9 18.86 10.55 -57.98
C ALA A 9 19.87 11.36 -57.17
N LEU A 10 19.65 12.68 -57.08
CA LEU A 10 20.28 13.49 -56.04
C LEU A 10 19.72 12.98 -54.71
N LEU A 11 20.52 12.23 -53.97
CA LEU A 11 20.25 11.84 -52.60
C LEU A 11 20.19 13.12 -51.75
N ALA A 12 19.00 13.67 -51.60
CA ALA A 12 18.70 14.57 -50.50
C ALA A 12 18.79 13.73 -49.23
N LEU A 13 20.00 13.62 -48.67
CA LEU A 13 20.24 13.28 -47.28
C LEU A 13 19.55 14.38 -46.46
N GLY A 14 18.24 14.20 -46.27
CA GLY A 14 17.47 15.02 -45.36
C GLY A 14 18.14 14.93 -44.01
N LEU A 15 18.74 16.04 -43.57
CA LEU A 15 19.11 16.25 -42.19
C LEU A 15 17.82 16.13 -41.37
N VAL A 16 17.52 14.92 -40.92
CA VAL A 16 16.54 14.70 -39.87
C VAL A 16 17.19 15.30 -38.63
N ALA A 17 16.93 16.59 -38.40
CA ALA A 17 17.34 17.23 -37.17
C ALA A 17 16.65 16.47 -36.04
N PHE A 18 17.42 15.68 -35.29
CA PHE A 18 16.98 15.13 -34.02
C PHE A 18 16.69 16.33 -33.12
N VAL A 19 15.42 16.73 -33.05
CA VAL A 19 14.97 17.67 -32.03
C VAL A 19 15.10 16.91 -30.73
N ALA A 20 16.22 17.11 -30.03
CA ALA A 20 16.37 16.64 -28.66
C ALA A 20 15.25 17.33 -27.87
N SER A 21 14.22 16.57 -27.51
CA SER A 21 13.17 17.06 -26.62
C SER A 21 13.83 17.39 -25.29
N ALA A 22 14.15 18.67 -25.10
CA ALA A 22 14.62 19.17 -23.83
C ALA A 22 13.48 18.96 -22.84
N GLY A 23 13.58 17.91 -22.03
CA GLY A 23 12.66 17.68 -20.93
C GLY A 23 12.59 18.91 -20.01
N PRO A 24 11.58 19.00 -19.14
CA PRO A 24 11.43 20.12 -18.22
C PRO A 24 12.74 20.35 -17.45
N ARG A 25 13.29 21.58 -17.51
CA ARG A 25 14.48 21.93 -16.72
C ARG A 25 14.09 21.92 -15.25
N ARG A 26 14.75 21.08 -14.45
CA ARG A 26 14.58 21.06 -12.99
C ARG A 26 15.11 22.38 -12.41
N PRO A 27 14.29 23.17 -11.69
CA PRO A 27 14.74 24.42 -11.13
C PRO A 27 15.82 24.19 -10.06
N HIS A 28 16.95 24.90 -10.18
CA HIS A 28 18.07 24.77 -9.26
C HIS A 28 17.91 25.70 -8.04
N ASN A 29 17.03 25.33 -7.11
CA ASN A 29 16.83 26.05 -5.85
C ASN A 29 16.64 25.10 -4.66
N ARG A 30 16.83 25.63 -3.44
CA ARG A 30 16.73 24.85 -2.19
C ARG A 30 15.35 24.23 -1.96
N ALA A 31 14.28 24.89 -2.40
CA ALA A 31 12.93 24.34 -2.25
C ALA A 31 12.76 23.10 -3.13
N PHE A 32 13.22 23.15 -4.38
CA PHE A 32 13.21 22.01 -5.30
C PHE A 32 14.06 20.85 -4.77
N ALA A 33 15.26 21.11 -4.27
CA ALA A 33 16.11 20.07 -3.68
C ALA A 33 15.44 19.37 -2.48
N ARG A 34 14.78 20.14 -1.61
CA ARG A 34 14.01 19.57 -0.48
C ARG A 34 12.79 18.78 -0.93
N ALA A 35 12.08 19.25 -1.96
CA ALA A 35 10.94 18.53 -2.52
C ALA A 35 11.37 17.19 -3.12
N ALA A 36 12.46 17.16 -3.91
CA ALA A 36 13.02 15.93 -4.46
C ALA A 36 13.51 14.96 -3.37
N GLN A 37 14.12 15.48 -2.29
CA GLN A 37 14.52 14.66 -1.15
C GLN A 37 13.30 14.05 -0.43
N HIS A 38 12.24 14.85 -0.24
CA HIS A 38 11.01 14.38 0.40
C HIS A 38 10.29 13.33 -0.45
N GLU A 39 10.17 13.57 -1.76
CA GLU A 39 9.65 12.60 -2.72
C GLU A 39 10.41 11.26 -2.61
N GLN A 40 11.75 11.31 -2.61
CA GLN A 40 12.55 10.11 -2.47
C GLN A 40 12.32 9.40 -1.13
N LEU A 41 12.23 10.14 -0.03
CA LEU A 41 11.90 9.56 1.28
C LEU A 41 10.55 8.85 1.29
N VAL A 42 9.52 9.45 0.67
CA VAL A 42 8.19 8.83 0.56
C VAL A 42 8.26 7.55 -0.25
N TRP A 43 9.00 7.51 -1.35
CA TRP A 43 9.13 6.30 -2.15
C TRP A 43 9.99 5.21 -1.51
N THR A 44 10.98 5.56 -0.69
CA THR A 44 11.84 4.57 -0.03
C THR A 44 11.21 4.02 1.25
N GLU A 45 10.58 4.88 2.06
CA GLU A 45 10.08 4.51 3.40
C GLU A 45 8.55 4.44 3.48
N GLY A 46 7.85 5.24 2.68
CA GLY A 46 6.40 5.42 2.72
C GLY A 46 5.64 4.68 1.62
N ALA A 47 6.29 3.86 0.80
CA ALA A 47 5.60 3.14 -0.28
C ALA A 47 4.64 2.07 0.25
N CYS A 48 3.49 1.90 -0.41
CA CYS A 48 2.54 0.84 -0.07
C CYS A 48 3.14 -0.57 -0.31
N ARG A 49 3.66 -1.18 0.75
CA ARG A 49 4.26 -2.53 0.69
C ARG A 49 4.13 -3.31 1.99
N ARG A 50 4.48 -2.68 3.11
CA ARG A 50 4.50 -3.34 4.42
C ARG A 50 3.29 -2.91 5.25
N PRO A 51 2.50 -3.87 5.75
CA PRO A 51 1.44 -3.59 6.72
C PRO A 51 1.99 -2.87 7.96
N GLN A 52 1.21 -1.97 8.55
CA GLN A 52 1.57 -1.25 9.78
C GLN A 52 0.84 -1.85 10.99
N PRO A 53 1.45 -1.88 12.18
CA PRO A 53 0.79 -2.36 13.39
C PRO A 53 -0.32 -1.39 13.82
N ARG A 54 -1.53 -1.92 14.08
CA ARG A 54 -2.68 -1.14 14.55
C ARG A 54 -3.31 -1.80 15.76
N VAL A 55 -3.68 -0.99 16.75
CA VAL A 55 -4.49 -1.42 17.89
C VAL A 55 -5.95 -1.46 17.47
N LEU A 56 -6.57 -2.64 17.50
CA LEU A 56 -7.94 -2.86 17.06
C LEU A 56 -8.80 -3.40 18.21
N CYS A 57 -9.92 -2.74 18.46
CA CYS A 57 -10.88 -3.17 19.47
C CYS A 57 -11.55 -4.49 19.06
N LEU A 58 -11.63 -5.46 19.97
CA LEU A 58 -12.28 -6.75 19.68
C LEU A 58 -13.75 -6.57 19.29
N LYS A 59 -14.45 -5.57 19.86
CA LYS A 59 -15.84 -5.27 19.50
C LYS A 59 -16.02 -4.85 18.04
N ALA A 60 -15.04 -4.16 17.46
CA ALA A 60 -15.06 -3.80 16.04
C ALA A 60 -14.77 -5.02 15.15
N LEU A 61 -13.86 -5.90 15.58
CA LEU A 61 -13.50 -7.13 14.85
C LEU A 61 -14.56 -8.24 14.98
N ARG A 62 -15.32 -8.25 16.07
CA ARG A 62 -16.35 -9.26 16.41
C ARG A 62 -17.60 -8.55 16.97
N PRO A 63 -18.35 -7.80 16.14
CA PRO A 63 -19.48 -6.98 16.60
C PRO A 63 -20.58 -7.79 17.31
N ASN A 64 -20.75 -9.05 16.91
CA ASN A 64 -21.76 -9.95 17.47
C ASN A 64 -21.30 -10.69 18.74
N ASP A 65 -20.02 -10.61 19.11
CA ASP A 65 -19.55 -11.22 20.36
C ASP A 65 -19.90 -10.29 21.54
N THR A 66 -20.60 -10.83 22.52
CA THR A 66 -21.02 -10.14 23.76
C THR A 66 -20.11 -10.47 24.93
N ARG A 67 -19.19 -11.41 24.77
CA ARG A 67 -18.24 -11.83 25.80
C ARG A 67 -17.23 -10.73 26.10
N LYS A 68 -16.78 -10.67 27.35
CA LYS A 68 -15.78 -9.71 27.82
C LYS A 68 -14.39 -10.35 27.79
N TYR A 69 -13.48 -9.75 27.05
CA TYR A 69 -12.09 -10.21 26.93
C TYR A 69 -11.12 -9.22 27.57
N VAL A 70 -10.02 -9.76 28.09
CA VAL A 70 -8.86 -9.00 28.58
C VAL A 70 -7.60 -9.49 27.86
N PRO A 71 -6.86 -8.61 27.16
CA PRO A 71 -7.25 -7.23 26.81
C PRO A 71 -8.50 -7.17 25.91
N HIS A 72 -9.17 -6.01 25.86
CA HIS A 72 -10.34 -5.78 24.98
C HIS A 72 -9.93 -5.32 23.55
N CYS A 73 -8.63 -5.29 23.28
CA CYS A 73 -8.03 -4.91 22.01
C CYS A 73 -6.91 -5.90 21.66
N THR A 74 -6.49 -5.89 20.41
CA THR A 74 -5.31 -6.62 19.93
C THR A 74 -4.48 -5.76 18.99
N ILE A 75 -3.23 -6.16 18.74
CA ILE A 75 -2.38 -5.54 17.71
C ILE A 75 -2.37 -6.46 16.51
N LEU A 76 -2.77 -5.93 15.35
CA LEU A 76 -2.67 -6.62 14.06
C LEU A 76 -1.97 -5.73 13.05
N HIS A 77 -1.28 -6.36 12.11
CA HIS A 77 -0.69 -5.69 10.97
C HIS A 77 -1.77 -5.48 9.91
N ARG A 78 -1.98 -4.23 9.51
CA ARG A 78 -3.04 -3.84 8.57
C ARG A 78 -2.53 -2.89 7.50
N CYS A 79 -3.00 -3.16 6.29
CA CYS A 79 -2.99 -2.23 5.18
C CYS A 79 -4.27 -1.39 5.22
N GLY A 80 -4.22 -0.21 4.61
CA GLY A 80 -5.29 0.77 4.57
C GLY A 80 -4.78 2.06 3.90
N PRO A 81 -5.66 3.03 3.58
CA PRO A 81 -5.29 4.21 2.80
C PRO A 81 -4.12 5.04 3.37
N ASP A 82 -3.90 4.96 4.68
CA ASP A 82 -2.84 5.63 5.45
C ASP A 82 -1.58 4.77 5.65
N THR A 83 -1.51 3.57 5.05
CA THR A 83 -0.35 2.65 5.22
C THR A 83 0.83 3.03 4.35
N GLY A 84 0.57 3.57 3.16
CA GLY A 84 1.62 3.97 2.23
C GLY A 84 1.08 4.71 1.01
N CYS A 85 1.99 5.39 0.32
CA CYS A 85 1.74 6.16 -0.88
C CYS A 85 1.67 5.26 -2.12
N CYS A 86 0.78 5.63 -3.05
CA CYS A 86 0.56 5.00 -4.34
C CYS A 86 0.93 5.96 -5.49
N SER A 87 1.03 5.44 -6.71
CA SER A 87 1.52 6.23 -7.86
C SER A 87 0.54 7.31 -8.28
N THR A 88 -0.76 7.08 -8.07
CA THR A 88 -1.81 8.02 -8.43
C THR A 88 -2.80 8.24 -7.30
N GLU A 89 -3.57 9.32 -7.39
CA GLU A 89 -4.59 9.66 -6.39
C GLU A 89 -5.84 8.78 -6.52
N GLU A 90 -6.01 8.03 -7.61
CA GLU A 90 -7.11 7.09 -7.82
C GLU A 90 -6.88 5.75 -7.14
N GLU A 91 -5.66 5.53 -6.64
CA GLU A 91 -5.26 4.32 -5.93
C GLU A 91 -5.28 4.54 -4.41
N HIS A 92 -5.35 3.44 -3.67
CA HIS A 92 -5.01 3.42 -2.26
C HIS A 92 -4.41 2.07 -1.86
N CYS A 93 -3.73 2.08 -0.72
CA CYS A 93 -3.09 0.89 -0.20
C CYS A 93 -4.11 -0.09 0.39
N GLN A 94 -4.04 -1.35 -0.05
CA GLN A 94 -4.91 -2.46 0.38
C GLN A 94 -4.09 -3.72 0.73
N ALA A 95 -4.75 -4.71 1.35
CA ALA A 95 -4.15 -6.00 1.62
C ALA A 95 -3.95 -6.80 0.32
N LYS A 96 -2.70 -7.20 0.06
CA LYS A 96 -2.39 -8.14 -1.03
C LYS A 96 -2.48 -9.57 -0.54
N THR A 97 -1.86 -9.86 0.60
CA THR A 97 -1.89 -11.18 1.24
C THR A 97 -2.27 -11.06 2.71
N VAL A 98 -2.99 -12.08 3.20
CA VAL A 98 -3.54 -12.16 4.56
C VAL A 98 -3.24 -13.53 5.13
N GLN A 99 -2.97 -13.58 6.43
CA GLN A 99 -2.80 -14.79 7.20
C GLN A 99 -3.67 -14.75 8.46
N ALA A 100 -4.41 -15.83 8.72
CA ALA A 100 -5.13 -16.00 9.98
C ALA A 100 -4.13 -16.30 11.10
N VAL A 101 -4.13 -15.48 12.15
CA VAL A 101 -3.28 -15.65 13.33
C VAL A 101 -4.12 -15.96 14.57
N PRO A 102 -3.86 -17.07 15.29
CA PRO A 102 -4.50 -17.35 16.55
C PRO A 102 -3.85 -16.54 17.68
N LEU A 103 -4.66 -15.83 18.45
CA LEU A 103 -4.25 -15.04 19.60
C LEU A 103 -5.02 -15.47 20.85
N GLN A 104 -4.35 -15.47 22.00
CA GLN A 104 -4.93 -15.87 23.28
C GLN A 104 -5.43 -14.66 24.06
N PHE A 105 -6.62 -14.78 24.62
CA PHE A 105 -7.25 -13.78 25.48
C PHE A 105 -7.72 -14.44 26.76
N LEU A 106 -7.96 -13.62 27.79
CA LEU A 106 -8.70 -14.03 28.97
C LEU A 106 -10.16 -13.64 28.82
N LEU A 107 -11.05 -14.63 28.71
CA LEU A 107 -12.48 -14.46 28.79
C LEU A 107 -12.88 -14.25 30.25
N VAL A 108 -13.58 -13.16 30.55
CA VAL A 108 -14.15 -12.89 31.87
C VAL A 108 -15.55 -13.48 31.93
N GLN A 109 -15.76 -14.43 32.83
CA GLN A 109 -17.06 -15.02 33.12
C GLN A 109 -17.51 -14.61 34.52
N LEU A 110 -18.80 -14.33 34.66
CA LEU A 110 -19.41 -14.06 35.95
C LEU A 110 -20.09 -15.33 36.44
N ASN A 111 -19.67 -15.82 37.58
CA ASN A 111 -20.25 -16.99 38.22
C ASN A 111 -21.56 -16.61 38.93
N ALA A 112 -22.37 -17.62 39.28
CA ALA A 112 -23.63 -17.43 40.00
C ALA A 112 -23.45 -16.84 41.41
N ASP A 113 -22.28 -17.00 42.01
CA ASP A 113 -21.88 -16.41 43.30
C ASP A 113 -21.41 -14.95 43.18
N GLY A 114 -21.45 -14.37 41.97
CA GLY A 114 -21.01 -13.01 41.68
C GLY A 114 -19.50 -12.85 41.52
N GLN A 115 -18.70 -13.91 41.67
CA GLN A 115 -17.25 -13.85 41.44
C GLN A 115 -16.92 -13.90 39.95
N SER A 116 -15.85 -13.20 39.54
CA SER A 116 -15.34 -13.26 38.18
C SER A 116 -14.28 -14.34 38.03
N ARG A 117 -14.42 -15.20 37.02
CA ARG A 117 -13.42 -16.18 36.61
C ARG A 117 -12.81 -15.79 35.27
N TYR A 118 -11.51 -16.03 35.13
CA TYR A 118 -10.80 -15.88 33.87
C TYR A 118 -10.58 -17.24 33.22
N GLU A 119 -10.92 -17.36 31.95
CA GLU A 119 -10.67 -18.57 31.15
C GLU A 119 -9.90 -18.22 29.88
N PRO A 120 -8.86 -18.98 29.50
CA PRO A 120 -8.18 -18.79 28.23
C PRO A 120 -9.15 -19.00 27.06
N ALA A 121 -9.12 -18.10 26.09
CA ALA A 121 -9.87 -18.19 24.86
C ALA A 121 -8.96 -17.86 23.66
N THR A 122 -8.95 -18.76 22.67
CA THR A 122 -8.22 -18.53 21.42
C THR A 122 -9.14 -17.90 20.38
N LEU A 123 -8.74 -16.76 19.85
CA LEU A 123 -9.44 -16.07 18.76
C LEU A 123 -8.51 -15.98 17.54
N ALA A 124 -9.02 -16.33 16.36
CA ALA A 124 -8.31 -16.13 15.10
C ALA A 124 -8.69 -14.79 14.45
N PHE A 125 -7.69 -14.08 13.93
CA PHE A 125 -7.88 -12.82 13.21
C PHE A 125 -7.05 -12.76 11.94
N ASP A 126 -7.53 -11.98 10.98
CA ASP A 126 -6.80 -11.67 9.76
C ASP A 126 -5.69 -10.66 10.04
N ASN A 127 -4.47 -11.08 9.76
CA ASN A 127 -3.26 -10.28 9.82
C ASN A 127 -2.73 -10.11 8.40
N HIS A 128 -2.62 -8.88 7.92
CA HIS A 128 -2.13 -8.63 6.57
C HIS A 128 -0.62 -8.88 6.57
N THR A 129 -0.08 -9.44 5.49
CA THR A 129 1.34 -9.81 5.37
C THR A 129 2.07 -9.07 4.25
N GLU A 130 1.33 -8.60 3.24
CA GLU A 130 1.83 -7.75 2.17
C GLU A 130 0.71 -6.75 1.77
N CYS A 131 1.10 -5.54 1.37
CA CYS A 131 0.20 -4.53 0.83
C CYS A 131 0.49 -4.24 -0.65
N GLU A 132 -0.50 -3.72 -1.35
CA GLU A 132 -0.36 -3.22 -2.72
C GLU A 132 -1.33 -2.06 -3.00
N CYS A 133 -1.03 -1.29 -4.03
CA CYS A 133 -1.91 -0.24 -4.53
C CYS A 133 -3.03 -0.85 -5.37
N ARG A 134 -4.27 -0.50 -5.05
CA ARG A 134 -5.49 -0.90 -5.74
C ARG A 134 -6.34 0.34 -6.03
N LEU A 135 -7.20 0.28 -7.03
CA LEU A 135 -8.10 1.39 -7.35
C LEU A 135 -9.11 1.62 -6.22
N LYS A 136 -9.49 2.87 -5.97
CA LYS A 136 -10.47 3.26 -4.93
C LYS A 136 -11.88 2.70 -5.12
N ASN A 137 -12.23 2.25 -6.32
CA ASN A 137 -13.49 1.58 -6.59
C ASN A 137 -13.47 0.09 -6.21
N GLU A 138 -12.30 -0.47 -5.88
CA GLU A 138 -12.18 -1.83 -5.38
C GLU A 138 -12.44 -1.85 -3.86
N PRO A 139 -13.30 -2.75 -3.36
CA PRO A 139 -13.60 -2.84 -1.94
C PRO A 139 -12.34 -3.19 -1.14
N ILE A 140 -12.16 -2.51 -0.01
CA ILE A 140 -11.04 -2.79 0.91
C ILE A 140 -11.19 -4.21 1.47
N ARG A 141 -10.20 -5.05 1.19
CA ARG A 141 -10.10 -6.41 1.73
C ARG A 141 -9.47 -6.45 3.12
#